data_AF-A0A7X3HEF9-F1
#
_entry.id   AF-A0A7X3HEF9-F1
#
_cell.length_a   1.000
_cell.length_b   1.000
_cell.length_c   1.000
_cell.angle_alpha   90.00
_cell.angle_beta   90.00
_cell.angle_gamma   90.00
#
_symmetry.space_group_name_H-M   'P 1'
#
loop_
_entity.id
_entity.type
_entity.pdbx_description
1 polymer ?
#
loop_
_entity_poly.entity_id
_entity_poly.type
_entity_poly.pdbx_seq_one_letter_code
_entity_poly.pdbx_strand_id
1 'polypeptide(L)'
;VVKVTEWPDKAKNPIGQVLGILGKAGDNTTEMHAILAEFGLPYVYPQSVEKAAEKIPAEISAEEMARREDFRKVTTFTIDPKDAKDCDDALSIRPLKDGLWEVGVHIADV
;
A
#
# COMPACT_ATOMS: atom_id res chain seq x y z
N VAL A 1 -22.81 -2.30 -7.99
CA VAL A 1 -22.84 -3.11 -6.75
C VAL A 1 -24.21 -3.01 -6.11
N VAL A 2 -24.84 -4.14 -5.82
CA VAL A 2 -26.14 -4.22 -5.17
C VAL A 2 -26.00 -5.07 -3.92
N LYS A 3 -26.53 -4.58 -2.79
CA LYS A 3 -26.66 -5.37 -1.57
C LYS A 3 -28.06 -5.94 -1.52
N VAL A 4 -28.19 -7.25 -1.41
CA VAL A 4 -29.48 -7.90 -1.12
C VAL A 4 -29.90 -7.50 0.30
N THR A 5 -31.09 -6.92 0.43
CA THR A 5 -31.65 -6.46 1.71
C THR A 5 -32.69 -7.43 2.26
N GLU A 6 -33.46 -8.06 1.39
CA GLU A 6 -34.52 -9.00 1.78
C GLU A 6 -34.75 -10.02 0.66
N TRP A 7 -35.08 -11.25 1.05
CA TRP A 7 -35.63 -12.24 0.13
C TRP A 7 -36.84 -12.93 0.78
N PRO A 8 -38.05 -12.38 0.61
CA PRO A 8 -39.25 -12.95 1.22
C PRO A 8 -39.55 -14.36 0.66
N ASP A 9 -40.04 -15.26 1.51
CA ASP A 9 -40.26 -16.69 1.18
C ASP A 9 -41.12 -16.94 -0.08
N LYS A 10 -42.05 -16.03 -0.39
CA LYS A 10 -42.96 -16.14 -1.55
C LYS A 10 -42.52 -15.31 -2.76
N ALA A 11 -41.42 -14.57 -2.66
CA ALA A 11 -40.92 -13.72 -3.73
C ALA A 11 -40.06 -14.52 -4.70
N LYS A 12 -40.29 -14.33 -6.01
CA LYS A 12 -39.46 -14.95 -7.06
C LYS A 12 -38.04 -14.37 -7.13
N ASN A 13 -37.88 -13.09 -6.77
CA ASN A 13 -36.62 -12.36 -6.84
C ASN A 13 -36.34 -11.66 -5.50
N PRO A 14 -35.06 -11.50 -5.11
CA PRO A 14 -34.69 -10.71 -3.94
C PRO A 14 -34.94 -9.21 -4.14
N ILE A 15 -35.04 -8.48 -3.03
CA ILE A 15 -35.01 -7.03 -2.98
C ILE A 15 -33.57 -6.60 -2.69
N GLY A 16 -33.06 -5.62 -3.43
CA GLY A 16 -31.71 -5.12 -3.24
C GLY A 16 -31.63 -3.59 -3.25
N GLN A 17 -30.61 -3.07 -2.57
CA GLN A 17 -30.24 -1.67 -2.57
C GLN A 17 -29.00 -1.46 -3.45
N VAL A 18 -29.07 -0.50 -4.37
CA VAL A 18 -27.90 -0.09 -5.15
C VAL A 18 -26.93 0.66 -4.23
N LEU A 19 -25.73 0.11 -4.07
CA LEU A 19 -24.66 0.74 -3.26
C LEU A 19 -23.71 1.59 -4.10
N GLY A 20 -23.58 1.28 -5.39
CA GLY A 20 -22.69 2.01 -6.29
C GLY A 20 -22.81 1.58 -7.74
N ILE A 21 -22.50 2.50 -8.65
CA ILE A 21 -22.45 2.28 -10.10
C ILE A 21 -20.97 2.23 -10.49
N LEU A 22 -20.53 1.12 -11.08
CA LEU A 22 -19.11 0.90 -11.38
C LEU A 22 -18.63 1.59 -12.66
N GLY A 23 -19.53 1.80 -13.62
CA GLY A 23 -19.22 2.43 -14.90
C GLY A 23 -19.80 1.68 -16.08
N LYS A 24 -19.21 1.89 -17.26
CA LYS A 24 -19.65 1.28 -18.52
C LYS A 24 -18.87 0.00 -18.78
N ALA A 25 -19.59 -1.08 -19.12
CA ALA A 25 -18.97 -2.35 -19.48
C ALA A 25 -17.96 -2.19 -20.64
N GLY A 26 -16.82 -2.89 -20.53
CA GLY A 26 -15.71 -2.84 -21.47
C GLY A 26 -14.70 -1.71 -21.24
N ASP A 27 -14.95 -0.80 -20.28
CA ASP A 27 -13.92 0.14 -19.82
C ASP A 27 -13.00 -0.52 -18.80
N ASN A 28 -11.68 -0.38 -18.97
CA ASN A 28 -10.67 -1.07 -18.14
C ASN A 28 -10.86 -0.79 -16.64
N THR A 29 -11.19 0.45 -16.27
CA THR A 29 -11.38 0.84 -14.87
C THR A 29 -12.64 0.19 -14.31
N THR A 30 -13.71 0.13 -15.11
CA THR A 30 -14.98 -0.51 -14.72
C THR A 30 -14.79 -2.01 -14.48
N GLU A 31 -14.10 -2.71 -15.39
CA GLU A 31 -13.83 -4.15 -15.25
C GLU A 31 -12.95 -4.44 -14.03
N MET A 32 -11.94 -3.61 -13.77
CA MET A 32 -11.11 -3.72 -12.57
C MET A 32 -11.95 -3.57 -11.30
N HIS A 33 -12.79 -2.53 -11.19
CA HIS A 33 -13.66 -2.34 -10.03
C HIS A 33 -14.70 -3.46 -9.88
N ALA A 34 -15.17 -4.06 -10.98
CA ALA A 34 -16.08 -5.19 -10.94
C ALA A 34 -15.42 -6.42 -10.29
N ILE A 35 -14.18 -6.74 -10.68
CA ILE A 35 -13.39 -7.82 -10.07
C ILE A 35 -13.17 -7.56 -8.57
N LEU A 36 -12.74 -6.34 -8.21
CA LEU A 36 -12.53 -5.99 -6.80
C LEU A 36 -13.83 -6.16 -5.98
N ALA A 37 -14.97 -5.72 -6.52
CA ALA A 37 -16.27 -5.86 -5.86
C ALA A 37 -16.72 -7.32 -5.74
N GLU A 38 -16.47 -8.15 -6.75
CA GLU A 38 -16.80 -9.59 -6.74
C GLU A 38 -16.05 -10.34 -5.64
N PHE A 39 -14.76 -10.05 -5.45
CA PHE A 39 -13.93 -10.66 -4.41
C PHE A 39 -13.98 -9.92 -3.06
N GLY A 40 -14.81 -8.88 -2.94
CA GLY A 40 -14.94 -8.09 -1.72
C GLY A 40 -13.66 -7.34 -1.33
N LEU A 41 -12.80 -7.02 -2.30
CA LEU A 41 -11.56 -6.29 -2.09
C LEU A 41 -11.85 -4.78 -2.00
N PRO A 42 -11.49 -4.13 -0.88
CA PRO A 42 -11.67 -2.69 -0.75
C PRO A 42 -10.73 -1.96 -1.70
N TYR A 43 -11.24 -0.93 -2.37
CA TYR A 43 -10.45 -0.06 -3.25
C TYR A 43 -10.46 1.40 -2.78
N VAL A 44 -11.11 1.69 -1.64
CA VAL A 44 -11.18 3.01 -1.02
C VAL A 44 -10.69 2.87 0.42
N TYR A 45 -9.83 3.79 0.84
CA TYR A 45 -9.39 3.87 2.23
C TYR A 45 -10.45 4.57 3.10
N PRO A 46 -10.62 4.17 4.37
CA PRO A 46 -11.48 4.92 5.28
C PRO A 46 -10.98 6.37 5.45
N GLN A 47 -11.89 7.33 5.52
CA GLN A 47 -11.54 8.76 5.65
C GLN A 47 -10.64 9.05 6.86
N SER A 48 -10.78 8.28 7.94
CA SER A 48 -9.91 8.41 9.12
C SER A 48 -8.46 8.01 8.84
N VAL A 49 -8.23 7.05 7.93
CA VAL A 49 -6.90 6.60 7.50
C VAL A 49 -6.27 7.67 6.60
N GLU A 50 -7.01 8.21 5.64
CA GLU A 50 -6.53 9.30 4.79
C GLU A 50 -6.12 10.53 5.62
N LYS A 51 -6.99 10.95 6.55
CA LYS A 51 -6.69 12.05 7.49
C LYS A 51 -5.51 11.79 8.42
N ALA A 52 -5.20 10.52 8.71
CA ALA A 52 -4.02 10.17 9.48
C ALA A 52 -2.76 10.27 8.61
N ALA A 53 -2.82 9.75 7.39
CA ALA A 53 -1.72 9.82 6.42
C ALA A 53 -1.35 11.27 6.05
N GLU A 54 -2.34 12.13 5.85
CA GLU A 54 -2.14 13.57 5.56
C GLU A 54 -1.38 14.34 6.66
N LYS A 55 -1.36 13.81 7.89
CA LYS A 55 -0.64 14.43 9.02
C LYS A 55 0.82 14.02 9.10
N ILE A 56 1.24 13.01 8.32
CA ILE A 56 2.62 12.53 8.34
C ILE A 56 3.49 13.59 7.65
N PRO A 57 4.50 14.14 8.34
CA PRO A 57 5.40 15.11 7.73
C PRO A 57 6.24 14.46 6.64
N ALA A 58 6.53 15.21 5.58
CA ALA A 58 7.40 14.73 4.49
C ALA A 58 8.88 14.62 4.91
N GLU A 59 9.28 15.30 5.98
CA GLU A 59 10.64 15.31 6.51
C GLU A 59 10.70 14.63 7.88
N ILE A 60 11.81 13.93 8.13
CA ILE A 60 12.09 13.27 9.41
C ILE A 60 12.54 14.33 10.42
N SER A 61 11.97 14.32 11.63
CA SER A 61 12.32 15.31 12.67
C SER A 61 13.73 15.10 13.21
N ALA A 62 14.32 16.17 13.76
CA ALA A 62 15.66 16.11 14.35
C ALA A 62 15.71 15.18 15.58
N GLU A 63 14.63 15.15 16.36
CA GLU A 63 14.47 14.27 17.52
C GLU A 63 14.48 12.81 17.10
N GLU A 64 13.80 12.46 16.02
CA GLU A 64 13.76 11.08 15.54
C GLU A 64 15.10 10.65 14.93
N MET A 65 15.78 11.54 14.20
CA MET A 65 17.14 11.29 13.73
C MET A 65 18.13 11.05 14.87
N ALA A 66 18.01 11.80 15.97
CA ALA A 66 18.92 11.68 17.11
C ALA A 66 18.78 10.35 17.88
N ARG A 67 17.66 9.64 17.69
CA ARG A 67 17.39 8.35 18.35
C ARG A 67 17.94 7.15 17.56
N ARG A 68 18.40 7.36 16.33
CA ARG A 68 18.78 6.31 15.38
C ARG A 68 20.27 6.36 15.08
N GLU A 69 20.82 5.21 14.68
CA GLU A 69 22.18 5.16 14.14
C GLU A 69 22.21 5.77 12.72
N ASP A 70 23.21 6.60 12.45
CA ASP A 70 23.29 7.38 11.20
C ASP A 70 24.10 6.64 10.12
N PHE A 71 23.39 6.03 9.18
CA PHE A 71 23.97 5.36 8.01
C PHE A 71 24.03 6.26 6.76
N ARG A 72 23.69 7.55 6.83
CA ARG A 72 23.62 8.43 5.63
C ARG A 72 24.95 8.58 4.87
N LYS A 73 26.09 8.28 5.52
CA LYS A 73 27.42 8.29 4.89
C LYS A 73 27.84 6.95 4.29
N VAL A 74 27.04 5.91 4.45
CA VAL A 74 27.29 4.57 3.90
C VAL A 74 26.61 4.47 2.55
N THR A 75 27.37 4.12 1.51
CA THR A 75 26.82 3.86 0.18
C THR A 75 25.80 2.74 0.27
N THR A 76 24.54 3.10 0.06
CA THR A 76 23.37 2.24 0.20
C THR A 76 22.50 2.40 -1.04
N PHE A 77 22.01 1.30 -1.60
CA PHE A 77 21.24 1.30 -2.84
C PHE A 77 20.16 0.22 -2.84
N THR A 78 19.13 0.41 -3.64
CA THR A 78 18.03 -0.54 -3.86
C THR A 78 18.17 -1.17 -5.25
N ILE A 79 17.54 -2.32 -5.47
CA ILE A 79 17.55 -3.03 -6.77
C ILE A 79 16.12 -3.41 -7.13
N ASP A 80 15.43 -2.49 -7.81
CA ASP A 80 14.00 -2.60 -8.07
C ASP A 80 13.66 -2.57 -9.58
N PRO A 81 12.48 -3.08 -9.98
CA PRO A 81 11.90 -2.82 -11.29
C PRO A 81 11.77 -1.31 -11.58
N LYS A 82 11.80 -0.95 -12.87
CA LYS A 82 11.74 0.45 -13.32
C LYS A 82 10.50 1.21 -12.84
N ASP A 83 9.40 0.49 -12.64
CA ASP A 83 8.08 1.02 -12.26
C ASP A 83 7.77 0.87 -10.78
N ALA A 84 8.70 0.37 -9.96
CA ALA A 84 8.56 0.31 -8.51
C ALA A 84 8.41 1.72 -7.92
N LYS A 85 7.56 1.84 -6.89
CA LYS A 85 7.31 3.10 -6.17
C LYS A 85 7.57 2.99 -4.67
N ASP A 86 7.69 1.77 -4.20
CA ASP A 86 7.78 1.29 -2.83
C ASP A 86 9.08 0.49 -2.69
N CYS A 87 10.17 1.21 -2.41
CA CYS A 87 11.48 0.62 -2.16
C CYS A 87 11.60 0.28 -0.66
N ASP A 88 11.17 -0.92 -0.29
CA ASP A 88 11.10 -1.36 1.12
C ASP A 88 12.43 -1.88 1.67
N ASP A 89 13.40 -2.18 0.80
CA ASP A 89 14.70 -2.69 1.21
C ASP A 89 15.86 -2.00 0.49
N ALA A 90 17.01 -2.01 1.14
CA ALA A 90 18.26 -1.52 0.58
C ALA A 90 19.46 -2.35 1.06
N LEU A 91 20.52 -2.33 0.27
CA LEU A 91 21.76 -3.04 0.55
C LEU A 91 22.93 -2.07 0.64
N SER A 92 23.86 -2.36 1.55
CA SER A 92 25.17 -1.71 1.61
C SER A 92 26.26 -2.75 1.78
N ILE A 93 27.44 -2.48 1.22
CA ILE A 93 28.61 -3.32 1.41
C ILE A 93 29.85 -2.44 1.63
N ARG A 94 30.61 -2.71 2.69
CA ARG A 94 31.88 -1.99 2.96
C ARG A 94 32.94 -2.91 3.57
N PRO A 95 34.23 -2.72 3.23
CA PRO A 95 35.30 -3.44 3.88
C PRO A 95 35.49 -2.92 5.31
N LEU A 96 35.75 -3.82 6.27
CA LEU A 96 36.09 -3.44 7.65
C LEU A 96 37.59 -3.55 7.93
N LYS A 97 38.18 -4.71 7.60
CA LYS A 97 39.61 -5.04 7.76
C LYS A 97 39.93 -6.27 6.91
N ASP A 98 41.21 -6.61 6.75
CA ASP A 98 41.70 -7.70 5.90
C ASP A 98 40.75 -8.90 5.73
N GLY A 99 40.12 -8.98 4.55
CA GLY A 99 39.21 -10.06 4.16
C GLY A 99 37.80 -10.01 4.78
N LEU A 100 37.54 -9.11 5.72
CA LEU A 100 36.26 -8.94 6.41
C LEU A 100 35.43 -7.82 5.78
N TRP A 101 34.21 -8.16 5.40
CA TRP A 101 33.23 -7.26 4.84
C TRP A 101 32.03 -7.14 5.78
N GLU A 102 31.49 -5.93 5.85
CA GLU A 102 30.17 -5.70 6.42
C GLU A 102 29.15 -5.66 5.28
N VAL A 103 28.09 -6.43 5.43
CA VAL A 103 26.91 -6.40 4.55
C VAL A 103 25.75 -5.90 5.39
N GLY A 104 25.16 -4.79 4.98
CA GLY A 104 23.96 -4.22 5.58
C GLY A 104 22.75 -4.60 4.76
N VAL A 105 21.72 -5.12 5.43
CA VAL A 105 20.37 -5.30 4.90
C VAL A 105 19.48 -4.32 5.65
N HIS A 106 18.96 -3.33 4.95
CA HIS A 106 18.17 -2.23 5.51
C HIS A 106 16.72 -2.42 5.08
N ILE A 107 15.78 -2.42 6.01
CA ILE A 107 14.35 -2.62 5.74
C ILE A 107 13.59 -1.38 6.20
N ALA A 108 12.58 -0.96 5.43
CA ALA A 108 11.69 0.13 5.79
C ALA A 108 11.01 -0.15 7.15
N ASP A 109 11.00 0.89 8.00
CA ASP A 109 10.39 0.85 9.33
C ASP A 109 8.93 1.34 9.21
N VAL A 110 8.03 0.43 8.83
CA VAL A 110 6.61 0.68 8.48
C VAL A 110 5.74 1.01 9.68
#